data_AF-A0A7J6B917-F1
#
_entry.id   AF-A0A7J6B917-F1
#
_cell.length_a   1.000
_cell.length_b   1.000
_cell.length_c   1.000
_cell.angle_alpha   90.00
_cell.angle_beta   90.00
_cell.angle_gamma   90.00
#
_symmetry.space_group_name_H-M   'P 1'
#
loop_
_entity.id
_entity.type
_entity.pdbx_description
1 polymer ?
#
loop_
_entity_poly.entity_id
_entity_poly.type
_entity_poly.pdbx_seq_one_letter_code
_entity_poly.pdbx_strand_id
1 'polypeptide(L)'
;MIRCPSMLQQVSLFHKWNDFKGYCAFKMDSNSNLPVENLVNSHPVDLPCQDYDALCPVFEYLSSLESGMKSFHLPSGAEVKVTHDNIGKLRLFGEDEPPQYLLALHLPGDETQVVAIYLHHKWWPISDVLKTSSKSRNGLIFVESVMERVILFLLSQIVFGMLERSQEEHIYFSTHPVSEYGKIFWQDGEAVGFYTVKKKGSLCNGCTCQSYLLPVLDTVFVRRHWRRNGLAMQMLQDFCKSAHREGAGY
;
A
#
# COMPACT_ATOMS: atom_id res chain seq x y z
N MET A 1 -11.81 15.04 -22.42
CA MET A 1 -12.47 14.09 -21.51
C MET A 1 -11.71 12.78 -21.61
N ILE A 2 -10.63 12.63 -20.85
CA ILE A 2 -9.73 11.48 -20.93
C ILE A 2 -10.25 10.46 -19.93
N ARG A 3 -10.68 9.30 -20.43
CA ARG A 3 -11.11 8.16 -19.61
C ARG A 3 -9.87 7.56 -18.94
N CYS A 4 -9.82 7.59 -17.61
CA CYS A 4 -8.98 6.66 -16.86
C CYS A 4 -9.42 5.23 -17.18
N PRO A 5 -8.49 4.28 -17.39
CA PRO A 5 -8.81 2.87 -17.42
C PRO A 5 -9.52 2.49 -16.12
N SER A 6 -10.72 1.93 -16.20
CA SER A 6 -11.39 1.33 -15.04
C SER A 6 -10.52 0.20 -14.47
N MET A 7 -10.57 -0.06 -13.16
CA MET A 7 -9.83 -1.17 -12.51
C MET A 7 -10.02 -2.53 -13.21
N LEU A 8 -11.16 -2.73 -13.91
CA LEU A 8 -11.43 -3.89 -14.78
C LEU A 8 -10.41 -4.07 -15.93
N GLN A 9 -9.75 -3.01 -16.41
CA GLN A 9 -8.72 -3.10 -17.45
C GLN A 9 -7.35 -3.55 -16.90
N GLN A 10 -7.08 -3.42 -15.59
CA GLN A 10 -5.88 -3.99 -14.98
C GLN A 10 -5.98 -5.51 -14.83
N VAL A 11 -7.20 -6.05 -14.66
CA VAL A 11 -7.46 -7.50 -14.65
C VAL A 11 -7.29 -8.12 -16.05
N SER A 12 -7.62 -7.37 -17.12
CA SER A 12 -7.59 -7.87 -18.49
C SER A 12 -6.20 -8.00 -19.14
N LEU A 13 -5.13 -7.45 -18.55
CA LEU A 13 -3.77 -7.53 -19.11
C LEU A 13 -3.00 -8.80 -18.68
N PHE A 14 -3.66 -9.72 -17.97
CA PHE A 14 -3.08 -10.95 -17.42
C PHE A 14 -2.69 -12.03 -18.45
N HIS A 15 -2.97 -11.86 -19.74
CA HIS A 15 -2.55 -12.79 -20.79
C HIS A 15 -1.62 -12.14 -21.81
N LYS A 16 -0.33 -12.01 -21.44
CA LYS A 16 0.86 -12.12 -22.32
C LYS A 16 2.05 -11.42 -21.68
N TRP A 17 2.99 -12.19 -21.13
CA TRP A 17 4.40 -12.19 -21.56
C TRP A 17 5.27 -13.03 -20.61
N ASN A 18 5.73 -14.17 -21.13
CA ASN A 18 7.02 -14.77 -20.78
C ASN A 18 8.03 -14.21 -21.79
N ASP A 19 9.14 -13.64 -21.32
CA ASP A 19 10.48 -14.16 -21.62
C ASP A 19 11.60 -13.19 -21.22
N PHE A 20 12.74 -13.82 -20.92
CA PHE A 20 14.12 -13.33 -20.87
C PHE A 20 14.75 -12.83 -19.54
N LYS A 21 15.80 -13.58 -19.19
CA LYS A 21 16.77 -13.45 -18.11
C LYS A 21 17.78 -12.32 -18.36
N GLY A 22 18.36 -11.80 -17.27
CA GLY A 22 19.66 -11.11 -17.27
C GLY A 22 20.05 -10.60 -15.87
N TYR A 23 20.98 -11.27 -15.20
CA TYR A 23 21.51 -10.93 -13.88
C TYR A 23 22.45 -9.71 -13.89
N CYS A 24 22.55 -8.99 -12.77
CA CYS A 24 23.81 -8.59 -12.14
C CYS A 24 23.59 -8.20 -10.67
N ALA A 25 24.20 -8.95 -9.75
CA ALA A 25 24.16 -8.72 -8.32
C ALA A 25 25.29 -7.78 -7.88
N PHE A 26 24.97 -6.75 -7.09
CA PHE A 26 25.95 -5.98 -6.32
C PHE A 26 25.76 -6.30 -4.83
N LYS A 27 26.85 -6.74 -4.21
CA LYS A 27 26.94 -7.16 -2.82
C LYS A 27 27.27 -5.94 -1.95
N MET A 28 26.49 -5.70 -0.91
CA MET A 28 26.83 -4.78 0.17
C MET A 28 26.50 -5.44 1.52
N ASP A 29 27.48 -5.45 2.41
CA ASP A 29 27.44 -6.17 3.68
C ASP A 29 26.52 -5.47 4.69
N SER A 30 25.59 -6.23 5.27
CA SER A 30 24.70 -5.79 6.33
C SER A 30 25.20 -6.32 7.67
N ASN A 31 25.59 -5.40 8.57
CA ASN A 31 25.81 -5.72 9.98
C ASN A 31 24.93 -4.82 10.84
N SER A 32 23.85 -5.36 11.39
CA SER A 32 23.28 -4.86 12.64
C SER A 32 22.35 -5.92 13.27
N ASN A 33 22.86 -6.51 14.35
CA ASN A 33 22.11 -7.35 15.26
C ASN A 33 21.09 -6.50 16.03
N LEU A 34 19.80 -6.85 15.96
CA LEU A 34 18.77 -6.41 16.91
C LEU A 34 18.21 -7.63 17.66
N PRO A 35 17.81 -7.49 18.94
CA PRO A 35 17.52 -8.63 19.80
C PRO A 35 16.22 -9.35 19.41
N VAL A 36 16.29 -10.67 19.36
CA VAL A 36 15.27 -11.61 18.85
C VAL A 36 14.00 -11.69 19.74
N GLU A 37 13.94 -11.00 20.87
CA GLU A 37 12.92 -11.25 21.90
C GLU A 37 11.55 -10.58 21.71
N ASN A 38 11.35 -9.69 20.71
CA ASN A 38 10.07 -8.98 20.52
C ASN A 38 9.24 -9.36 19.28
N LEU A 39 9.70 -10.31 18.45
CA LEU A 39 9.06 -10.59 17.14
C LEU A 39 7.71 -11.34 17.24
N VAL A 40 7.39 -11.91 18.41
CA VAL A 40 6.25 -12.83 18.59
C VAL A 40 4.88 -12.14 18.47
N ASN A 41 4.82 -10.81 18.65
CA ASN A 41 3.60 -10.02 18.53
C ASN A 41 3.75 -8.83 17.55
N SER A 42 4.69 -8.90 16.62
CA SER A 42 4.93 -7.83 15.66
C SER A 42 3.98 -7.91 14.47
N HIS A 43 3.40 -6.77 14.10
CA HIS A 43 2.67 -6.64 12.84
C HIS A 43 3.64 -6.42 11.68
N PRO A 44 3.22 -6.63 10.42
CA PRO A 44 4.10 -6.46 9.25
C PRO A 44 4.84 -5.11 9.22
N VAL A 45 4.16 -4.03 9.61
CA VAL A 45 4.74 -2.67 9.66
C VAL A 45 5.81 -2.45 10.74
N ASP A 46 5.90 -3.38 11.70
CA ASP A 46 6.89 -3.33 12.76
C ASP A 46 8.15 -4.14 12.42
N LEU A 47 8.11 -4.92 11.34
CA LEU A 47 9.23 -5.73 10.89
C LEU A 47 10.21 -4.88 10.07
N PRO A 48 11.53 -5.10 10.22
CA PRO A 48 12.52 -4.39 9.43
C PRO A 48 12.36 -4.75 7.95
N CYS A 49 12.38 -3.73 7.10
CA CYS A 49 12.26 -3.86 5.66
C CYS A 49 13.22 -2.87 4.99
N GLN A 50 14.11 -3.38 4.14
CA GLN A 50 15.09 -2.54 3.43
C GLN A 50 14.54 -2.07 2.07
N ASP A 51 13.91 -2.97 1.31
CA ASP A 51 13.37 -2.71 -0.03
C ASP A 51 12.13 -3.56 -0.32
N TYR A 52 11.53 -3.37 -1.51
CA TYR A 52 10.33 -4.07 -1.95
C TYR A 52 10.58 -5.55 -2.31
N ASP A 53 11.78 -5.89 -2.80
CA ASP A 53 12.13 -7.25 -3.19
C ASP A 53 12.25 -8.16 -1.97
N ALA A 54 12.86 -7.66 -0.89
CA ALA A 54 12.92 -8.32 0.41
C ALA A 54 11.53 -8.41 1.08
N LEU A 55 10.66 -7.42 0.85
CA LEU A 55 9.31 -7.42 1.42
C LEU A 55 8.43 -8.51 0.81
N CYS A 56 8.47 -8.63 -0.51
CA CYS A 56 7.61 -9.51 -1.28
C CYS A 56 8.38 -10.10 -2.48
N PRO A 57 9.12 -11.21 -2.30
CA PRO A 57 9.86 -11.86 -3.38
C PRO A 57 8.88 -12.64 -4.29
N VAL A 58 8.17 -11.89 -5.14
CA VAL A 58 7.05 -12.36 -5.97
C VAL A 58 7.41 -13.58 -6.79
N PHE A 59 8.55 -13.53 -7.51
CA PHE A 59 8.96 -14.59 -8.41
C PHE A 59 9.32 -15.87 -7.67
N GLU A 60 10.09 -15.76 -6.57
CA GLU A 60 10.49 -16.90 -5.75
C GLU A 60 9.26 -17.61 -5.16
N TYR A 61 8.32 -16.83 -4.59
CA TYR A 61 7.13 -17.41 -3.99
C TYR A 61 6.27 -18.16 -5.03
N LEU A 62 6.01 -17.55 -6.18
CA LEU A 62 5.18 -18.16 -7.22
C LEU A 62 5.81 -19.44 -7.78
N SER A 63 7.13 -19.48 -7.96
CA SER A 63 7.83 -20.71 -8.36
C SER A 63 7.77 -21.80 -7.28
N SER A 64 7.75 -21.44 -6.00
CA SER A 64 7.66 -22.40 -4.89
C SER A 64 6.26 -23.01 -4.70
N LEU A 65 5.22 -22.35 -5.24
CA LEU A 65 3.82 -22.74 -5.00
C LEU A 65 3.47 -24.07 -5.66
N GLU A 66 4.17 -24.44 -6.72
CA GLU A 66 4.00 -25.72 -7.44
C GLU A 66 4.37 -26.94 -6.58
N SER A 67 5.11 -26.75 -5.48
CA SER A 67 5.63 -27.84 -4.65
C SER A 67 4.69 -28.32 -3.53
N GLY A 68 3.47 -27.76 -3.38
CA GLY A 68 2.49 -28.27 -2.41
C GLY A 68 1.27 -27.37 -2.16
N MET A 69 0.14 -27.98 -1.79
CA MET A 69 -1.07 -27.25 -1.39
C MET A 69 -0.82 -26.49 -0.08
N LYS A 70 -0.79 -25.16 -0.16
CA LYS A 70 -0.77 -24.27 1.01
C LYS A 70 -2.20 -23.79 1.28
N SER A 71 -2.58 -23.69 2.55
CA SER A 71 -3.85 -23.09 2.96
C SER A 71 -3.62 -21.91 3.89
N PHE A 72 -4.57 -20.97 3.86
CA PHE A 72 -4.59 -19.77 4.67
C PHE A 72 -5.87 -19.73 5.48
N HIS A 73 -5.75 -19.54 6.80
CA HIS A 73 -6.90 -19.41 7.69
C HIS A 73 -7.25 -17.94 7.85
N LEU A 74 -8.50 -17.61 7.54
CA LEU A 74 -9.06 -16.29 7.74
C LEU A 74 -9.29 -16.04 9.24
N PRO A 75 -9.35 -14.77 9.68
CA PRO A 75 -9.75 -14.42 11.04
C PRO A 75 -11.14 -14.93 11.43
N SER A 76 -12.01 -15.21 10.46
CA SER A 76 -13.33 -15.82 10.67
C SER A 76 -13.28 -17.33 10.95
N GLY A 77 -12.11 -17.97 10.84
CA GLY A 77 -11.91 -19.41 10.96
C GLY A 77 -12.08 -20.19 9.65
N ALA A 78 -12.56 -19.53 8.58
CA ALA A 78 -12.67 -20.16 7.27
C ALA A 78 -11.29 -20.40 6.64
N GLU A 79 -11.14 -21.51 5.91
CA GLU A 79 -9.89 -21.88 5.24
C GLU A 79 -9.97 -21.55 3.74
N VAL A 80 -8.94 -20.88 3.24
CA VAL A 80 -8.76 -20.56 1.82
C VAL A 80 -7.55 -21.33 1.30
N LYS A 81 -7.77 -22.18 0.29
CA LYS A 81 -6.68 -22.83 -0.44
C LYS A 81 -5.93 -21.79 -1.26
N VAL A 82 -4.61 -21.75 -1.17
CA VAL A 82 -3.78 -20.81 -1.91
C VAL A 82 -3.35 -21.47 -3.23
N THR A 83 -3.78 -20.92 -4.35
CA THR A 83 -3.52 -21.43 -5.71
C THR A 83 -3.08 -20.30 -6.62
N HIS A 84 -2.55 -20.62 -7.81
CA HIS A 84 -2.23 -19.58 -8.79
C HIS A 84 -3.45 -18.77 -9.23
N ASP A 85 -4.62 -19.40 -9.29
CA ASP A 85 -5.85 -18.77 -9.78
C ASP A 85 -6.42 -17.70 -8.84
N ASN A 86 -6.12 -17.77 -7.54
CA ASN A 86 -6.59 -16.80 -6.56
C ASN A 86 -5.50 -15.87 -6.03
N ILE A 87 -4.31 -15.90 -6.62
CA ILE A 87 -3.24 -14.94 -6.32
C ILE A 87 -3.23 -13.86 -7.39
N GLY A 88 -3.58 -12.64 -7.00
CA GLY A 88 -3.45 -11.44 -7.81
C GLY A 88 -2.09 -10.76 -7.60
N LYS A 89 -1.59 -10.08 -8.63
CA LYS A 89 -0.46 -9.16 -8.54
C LYS A 89 -0.98 -7.73 -8.50
N LEU A 90 -0.76 -7.02 -7.41
CA LEU A 90 -1.14 -5.64 -7.23
C LEU A 90 0.07 -4.73 -7.48
N ARG A 91 -0.01 -3.86 -8.48
CA ARG A 91 1.06 -2.88 -8.75
C ARG A 91 0.99 -1.77 -7.69
N LEU A 92 2.04 -1.59 -6.87
CA LEU A 92 2.03 -0.58 -5.81
C LEU A 92 2.02 0.85 -6.36
N PHE A 93 2.84 1.07 -7.39
CA PHE A 93 3.02 2.37 -8.02
C PHE A 93 2.33 2.38 -9.38
N GLY A 94 2.02 3.58 -9.88
CA GLY A 94 1.45 3.77 -11.21
C GLY A 94 2.46 3.43 -12.31
N GLU A 95 2.69 4.34 -13.24
CA GLU A 95 3.60 4.12 -14.37
C GLU A 95 5.09 4.24 -14.01
N ASP A 96 5.43 4.22 -12.72
CA ASP A 96 6.82 4.25 -12.26
C ASP A 96 7.54 2.93 -12.63
N GLU A 97 8.78 3.04 -13.08
CA GLU A 97 9.67 1.93 -13.47
C GLU A 97 10.90 1.87 -12.53
N PRO A 98 11.34 0.66 -12.09
CA PRO A 98 10.76 -0.65 -12.39
C PRO A 98 9.44 -0.90 -11.62
N PRO A 99 8.52 -1.73 -12.15
CA PRO A 99 7.24 -1.97 -11.53
C PRO A 99 7.39 -2.79 -10.24
N GLN A 100 6.76 -2.31 -9.17
CA GLN A 100 6.74 -2.99 -7.87
C GLN A 100 5.39 -3.63 -7.65
N TYR A 101 5.38 -4.90 -7.21
CA TYR A 101 4.18 -5.70 -7.04
C TYR A 101 4.05 -6.28 -5.64
N LEU A 102 2.81 -6.31 -5.12
CA LEU A 102 2.42 -7.14 -3.98
C LEU A 102 1.61 -8.33 -4.47
N LEU A 103 1.72 -9.46 -3.77
CA LEU A 103 0.78 -10.56 -3.98
C LEU A 103 -0.43 -10.38 -3.06
N ALA A 104 -1.62 -10.45 -3.67
CA ALA A 104 -2.90 -10.45 -2.98
C ALA A 104 -3.55 -11.81 -3.12
N LEU A 105 -4.07 -12.33 -2.01
CA LEU A 105 -4.92 -13.52 -2.02
C LEU A 105 -6.37 -13.07 -2.10
N HIS A 106 -7.08 -13.60 -3.08
CA HIS A 106 -8.50 -13.35 -3.31
C HIS A 106 -9.34 -14.51 -2.81
N LEU A 107 -10.60 -14.23 -2.46
CA LEU A 107 -11.54 -15.29 -2.13
C LEU A 107 -11.82 -16.13 -3.40
N PRO A 108 -11.80 -17.47 -3.34
CA PRO A 108 -12.11 -18.30 -4.50
C PRO A 108 -13.50 -17.98 -5.06
N GLY A 109 -13.56 -17.63 -6.34
CA GLY A 109 -14.81 -17.25 -7.03
C GLY A 109 -15.19 -15.77 -6.91
N ASP A 110 -14.44 -14.95 -6.16
CA ASP A 110 -14.59 -13.50 -6.13
C ASP A 110 -13.22 -12.79 -6.18
N GLU A 111 -12.80 -12.45 -7.40
CA GLU A 111 -11.55 -11.72 -7.67
C GLU A 111 -11.57 -10.28 -7.15
N THR A 112 -12.72 -9.74 -6.71
CA THR A 112 -12.79 -8.39 -6.15
C THR A 112 -12.54 -8.38 -4.64
N GLN A 113 -12.64 -9.54 -3.99
CA GLN A 113 -12.49 -9.66 -2.55
C GLN A 113 -11.08 -10.11 -2.16
N VAL A 114 -10.21 -9.12 -1.90
CA VAL A 114 -8.87 -9.38 -1.33
C VAL A 114 -8.98 -9.69 0.15
N VAL A 115 -8.42 -10.84 0.56
CA VAL A 115 -8.46 -11.32 1.95
C VAL A 115 -7.11 -11.26 2.67
N ALA A 116 -6.00 -11.36 1.94
CA ALA A 116 -4.66 -11.31 2.52
C ALA A 116 -3.63 -10.75 1.55
N ILE A 117 -2.51 -10.25 2.08
CA ILE A 117 -1.33 -9.81 1.32
C ILE A 117 -0.13 -10.63 1.76
N TYR A 118 0.71 -10.99 0.81
CA TYR A 118 1.97 -11.68 1.09
C TYR A 118 3.06 -10.65 1.43
N LEU A 119 3.56 -10.68 2.67
CA LEU A 119 4.60 -9.79 3.17
C LEU A 119 5.51 -10.59 4.11
N HIS A 120 6.82 -10.35 4.05
CA HIS A 120 7.81 -11.02 4.90
C HIS A 120 7.67 -12.55 4.87
N HIS A 121 7.59 -13.11 3.66
CA HIS A 121 7.43 -14.54 3.41
C HIS A 121 6.19 -15.20 4.02
N LYS A 122 5.15 -14.43 4.35
CA LYS A 122 3.94 -14.91 5.01
C LYS A 122 2.69 -14.20 4.47
N TRP A 123 1.56 -14.92 4.44
CA TRP A 123 0.24 -14.32 4.20
C TRP A 123 -0.28 -13.64 5.45
N TRP A 124 -0.68 -12.38 5.31
CA TRP A 124 -1.25 -11.57 6.39
C TRP A 124 -2.64 -11.09 6.00
N PRO A 125 -3.65 -11.25 6.88
CA PRO A 125 -4.96 -10.67 6.63
C PRO A 125 -4.85 -9.15 6.60
N ILE A 126 -5.67 -8.49 5.78
CA ILE A 126 -5.64 -7.02 5.61
C ILE A 126 -5.75 -6.30 6.96
N SER A 127 -6.57 -6.82 7.87
CA SER A 127 -6.75 -6.27 9.22
C SER A 127 -5.46 -6.21 10.04
N ASP A 128 -4.55 -7.16 9.84
CA ASP A 128 -3.32 -7.26 10.63
C ASP A 128 -2.17 -6.49 10.01
N VAL A 129 -2.18 -6.32 8.68
CA VAL A 129 -1.21 -5.45 7.97
C VAL A 129 -1.40 -3.98 8.37
N LEU A 130 -2.64 -3.57 8.66
CA LEU A 130 -2.98 -2.21 9.06
C LEU A 130 -2.79 -1.94 10.56
N LYS A 131 -2.29 -2.92 11.32
CA LYS A 131 -2.04 -2.80 12.76
C LYS A 131 -0.55 -2.59 13.04
N THR A 132 -0.26 -2.07 14.22
CA THR A 132 1.09 -1.88 14.75
C THR A 132 1.10 -2.14 16.24
N SER A 133 2.17 -2.79 16.71
CA SER A 133 2.48 -2.96 18.12
C SER A 133 3.36 -1.83 18.66
N SER A 134 3.86 -0.96 17.79
CA SER A 134 4.72 0.15 18.16
C SER A 134 3.93 1.33 18.74
N LYS A 135 4.17 1.65 20.01
CA LYS A 135 3.57 2.82 20.68
C LYS A 135 4.04 4.16 20.10
N SER A 136 5.19 4.19 19.40
CA SER A 136 5.66 5.41 18.74
C SER A 136 4.83 5.77 17.52
N ARG A 137 4.10 4.80 16.96
CA ARG A 137 3.28 4.97 15.78
C ARG A 137 1.87 5.39 16.18
N ASN A 138 1.74 6.66 16.55
CA ASN A 138 0.49 7.28 17.00
C ASN A 138 0.35 8.70 16.44
N GLY A 139 -0.85 9.07 16.00
CA GLY A 139 -1.13 10.34 15.33
C GLY A 139 -0.75 10.34 13.85
N LEU A 140 -0.55 11.54 13.29
CA LEU A 140 -0.20 11.72 11.88
C LEU A 140 1.31 11.55 11.66
N ILE A 141 1.68 10.54 10.88
CA ILE A 141 3.08 10.16 10.64
C ILE A 141 3.35 10.16 9.14
N PHE A 142 4.54 10.64 8.76
CA PHE A 142 4.99 10.68 7.37
C PHE A 142 5.13 9.30 6.75
N VAL A 143 4.88 9.22 5.45
CA VAL A 143 5.13 8.03 4.65
C VAL A 143 6.56 8.08 4.12
N GLU A 144 7.48 7.50 4.87
CA GLU A 144 8.92 7.53 4.57
C GLU A 144 9.47 6.13 4.29
N SER A 145 8.96 5.11 4.97
CA SER A 145 9.38 3.72 4.80
C SER A 145 8.63 3.00 3.69
N VAL A 146 9.26 1.93 3.17
CA VAL A 146 8.66 0.97 2.22
C VAL A 146 7.31 0.46 2.75
N MET A 147 7.24 0.14 4.04
CA MET A 147 6.04 -0.47 4.61
C MET A 147 4.91 0.55 4.87
N GLU A 148 5.24 1.81 5.15
CA GLU A 148 4.25 2.89 5.15
C GLU A 148 3.70 3.15 3.74
N ARG A 149 4.53 3.04 2.69
CA ARG A 149 4.07 3.13 1.30
C ARG A 149 3.08 2.01 0.98
N VAL A 150 3.36 0.79 1.44
CA VAL A 150 2.43 -0.34 1.32
C VAL A 150 1.11 -0.05 2.05
N ILE A 151 1.15 0.47 3.28
CA ILE A 151 -0.08 0.80 4.03
C ILE A 151 -0.89 1.90 3.34
N LEU A 152 -0.23 2.94 2.85
CA LEU A 152 -0.88 4.00 2.07
C LEU A 152 -1.59 3.40 0.85
N PHE A 153 -0.91 2.53 0.11
CA PHE A 153 -1.48 1.81 -1.03
C PHE A 153 -2.69 0.95 -0.62
N LEU A 154 -2.59 0.17 0.46
CA LEU A 154 -3.66 -0.69 0.93
C LEU A 154 -4.89 0.11 1.38
N LEU A 155 -4.70 1.22 2.10
CA LEU A 155 -5.80 2.10 2.49
C LEU A 155 -6.49 2.71 1.26
N SER A 156 -5.72 3.15 0.27
CA SER A 156 -6.23 3.80 -0.94
C SER A 156 -6.93 2.85 -1.90
N GLN A 157 -6.31 1.70 -2.19
CA GLN A 157 -6.73 0.83 -3.30
C GLN A 157 -7.60 -0.33 -2.82
N ILE A 158 -7.26 -0.91 -1.67
CA ILE A 158 -7.95 -2.09 -1.15
C ILE A 158 -9.06 -1.68 -0.20
N VAL A 159 -8.74 -0.97 0.88
CA VAL A 159 -9.74 -0.61 1.89
C VAL A 159 -10.76 0.35 1.31
N PHE A 160 -10.33 1.49 0.74
CA PHE A 160 -11.25 2.38 0.07
C PHE A 160 -11.83 1.76 -1.20
N GLY A 161 -10.98 1.31 -2.14
CA GLY A 161 -11.42 0.96 -3.50
C GLY A 161 -12.24 -0.34 -3.61
N MET A 162 -12.00 -1.33 -2.73
CA MET A 162 -12.64 -2.65 -2.80
C MET A 162 -13.54 -2.94 -1.59
N LEU A 163 -13.11 -2.63 -0.36
CA LEU A 163 -13.81 -3.07 0.86
C LEU A 163 -14.87 -2.08 1.36
N GLU A 164 -14.61 -0.78 1.28
CA GLU A 164 -15.48 0.26 1.83
C GLU A 164 -16.19 1.11 0.77
N ARG A 165 -15.91 0.92 -0.52
CA ARG A 165 -16.57 1.66 -1.60
C ARG A 165 -18.05 1.26 -1.69
N SER A 166 -18.93 2.23 -1.90
CA SER A 166 -20.30 1.89 -2.29
C SER A 166 -20.35 1.45 -3.76
N GLN A 167 -21.30 0.61 -4.13
CA GLN A 167 -21.43 0.14 -5.51
C GLN A 167 -21.78 1.28 -6.49
N GLU A 168 -22.32 2.39 -5.96
CA GLU A 168 -22.74 3.60 -6.69
C GLU A 168 -21.59 4.60 -6.93
N GLU A 169 -20.51 4.54 -6.15
CA GLU A 169 -19.36 5.43 -6.29
C GLU A 169 -18.41 4.95 -7.39
N HIS A 170 -18.44 5.57 -8.57
CA HIS A 170 -17.56 5.21 -9.70
C HIS A 170 -16.15 5.82 -9.64
N ILE A 171 -15.81 6.55 -8.57
CA ILE A 171 -14.54 7.28 -8.45
C ILE A 171 -13.53 6.41 -7.71
N TYR A 172 -12.37 6.20 -8.34
CA TYR A 172 -11.22 5.53 -7.74
C TYR A 172 -10.11 6.55 -7.49
N PHE A 173 -9.37 6.36 -6.40
CA PHE A 173 -8.09 7.05 -6.26
C PHE A 173 -7.09 6.44 -7.23
N SER A 174 -6.34 7.28 -7.93
CA SER A 174 -5.18 6.81 -8.69
C SER A 174 -4.12 6.26 -7.73
N THR A 175 -3.29 5.34 -8.20
CA THR A 175 -2.12 4.92 -7.44
C THR A 175 -1.19 6.12 -7.22
N HIS A 176 -0.70 6.27 -6.00
CA HIS A 176 0.20 7.35 -5.67
C HIS A 176 1.61 7.00 -6.19
N PRO A 177 2.31 7.93 -6.87
CA PRO A 177 3.70 7.70 -7.24
C PRO A 177 4.58 7.53 -6.01
N VAL A 178 5.75 6.92 -6.17
CA VAL A 178 6.72 6.71 -5.06
C VAL A 178 7.06 8.03 -4.38
N SER A 179 7.13 9.11 -5.15
CA SER A 179 7.50 10.46 -4.70
C SER A 179 6.36 11.25 -4.05
N GLU A 180 5.13 10.74 -4.07
CA GLU A 180 3.97 11.44 -3.52
C GLU A 180 4.18 11.70 -2.03
N TYR A 181 3.86 12.91 -1.58
CA TYR A 181 3.89 13.19 -0.15
C TYR A 181 2.62 12.69 0.51
N GLY A 182 2.74 12.09 1.69
CA GLY A 182 1.56 11.70 2.44
C GLY A 182 1.86 11.47 3.91
N LYS A 183 0.78 11.45 4.70
CA LYS A 183 0.79 11.00 6.09
C LYS A 183 -0.27 9.94 6.32
N ILE A 184 0.06 8.94 7.12
CA ILE A 184 -0.90 7.97 7.67
C ILE A 184 -1.29 8.45 9.06
N PHE A 185 -2.59 8.41 9.35
CA PHE A 185 -3.11 8.63 10.68
C PHE A 185 -3.16 7.28 11.40
N TRP A 186 -2.38 7.17 12.47
CA TRP A 186 -2.38 6.04 13.39
C TRP A 186 -3.16 6.37 14.65
N GLN A 187 -4.06 5.49 15.05
CA GLN A 187 -4.81 5.62 16.28
C GLN A 187 -5.15 4.23 16.83
N ASP A 188 -4.98 4.06 18.15
CA ASP A 188 -5.25 2.82 18.87
C ASP A 188 -4.59 1.58 18.24
N GLY A 189 -3.35 1.75 17.75
CA GLY A 189 -2.57 0.68 17.12
C GLY A 189 -3.01 0.33 15.69
N GLU A 190 -3.88 1.12 15.05
CA GLU A 190 -4.32 0.91 13.67
C GLU A 190 -4.03 2.11 12.77
N ALA A 191 -3.78 1.85 11.50
CA ALA A 191 -3.84 2.85 10.44
C ALA A 191 -5.31 3.15 10.13
N VAL A 192 -5.79 4.32 10.57
CA VAL A 192 -7.22 4.69 10.52
C VAL A 192 -7.60 5.52 9.30
N GLY A 193 -6.61 6.11 8.64
CA GLY A 193 -6.79 6.93 7.46
C GLY A 193 -5.47 7.52 6.97
N PHE A 194 -5.53 8.33 5.93
CA PHE A 194 -4.37 9.01 5.38
C PHE A 194 -4.76 10.30 4.66
N TYR A 195 -3.76 11.12 4.36
CA TYR A 195 -3.89 12.13 3.33
C TYR A 195 -2.61 12.22 2.48
N THR A 196 -2.75 12.66 1.24
CA THR A 196 -1.65 12.91 0.30
C THR A 196 -1.61 14.37 -0.15
N VAL A 197 -0.44 14.83 -0.59
CA VAL A 197 -0.20 16.22 -1.01
C VAL A 197 0.63 16.25 -2.28
N LYS A 198 0.14 16.97 -3.28
CA LYS A 198 0.97 17.44 -4.40
C LYS A 198 1.81 18.60 -3.91
N LYS A 199 3.13 18.39 -3.84
CA LYS A 199 4.06 19.42 -3.38
C LYS A 199 4.09 20.60 -4.37
N LYS A 200 4.33 21.80 -3.85
CA LYS A 200 4.67 22.95 -4.72
C LYS A 200 5.84 22.58 -5.63
N GLY A 201 5.71 22.88 -6.92
CA GLY A 201 6.71 22.58 -7.95
C GLY A 201 6.57 21.18 -8.57
N SER A 202 5.75 20.27 -8.03
CA SER A 202 5.50 18.99 -8.70
C SER A 202 4.67 19.21 -9.97
N LEU A 203 4.89 18.39 -11.00
CA LEU A 203 4.15 18.50 -12.26
C LEU A 203 2.67 18.15 -12.06
N CYS A 204 1.79 18.92 -12.69
CA CYS A 204 0.34 18.71 -12.62
C CYS A 204 -0.08 17.45 -13.38
N ASN A 205 0.56 17.19 -14.53
CA ASN A 205 0.53 15.92 -15.24
C ASN A 205 1.81 15.77 -16.07
N GLY A 206 2.18 14.54 -16.45
CA GLY A 206 3.43 14.26 -17.19
C GLY A 206 3.49 14.82 -18.63
N CYS A 207 2.37 15.26 -19.19
CA CYS A 207 2.25 15.79 -20.55
C CYS A 207 2.21 17.33 -20.60
N THR A 208 2.10 18.00 -19.46
CA THR A 208 2.06 19.45 -19.35
C THR A 208 3.28 19.93 -18.57
N CYS A 209 3.99 20.94 -19.09
CA CYS A 209 5.07 21.61 -18.37
C CYS A 209 4.56 22.52 -17.22
N GLN A 210 3.37 22.23 -16.67
CA GLN A 210 2.75 22.98 -15.61
C GLN A 210 3.02 22.30 -14.27
N SER A 211 3.32 23.10 -13.25
CA SER A 211 3.55 22.64 -11.89
C SER A 211 2.65 23.33 -10.89
N TYR A 212 2.42 22.69 -9.75
CA TYR A 212 1.61 23.27 -8.69
C TYR A 212 2.33 24.48 -8.06
N LEU A 213 1.69 25.63 -8.05
CA LEU A 213 2.26 26.86 -7.48
C LEU A 213 2.20 26.90 -5.94
N LEU A 214 1.38 26.03 -5.35
CA LEU A 214 1.15 25.89 -3.92
C LEU A 214 0.99 24.39 -3.59
N PRO A 215 1.26 23.96 -2.34
CA PRO A 215 0.94 22.61 -1.92
C PRO A 215 -0.57 22.37 -2.03
N VAL A 216 -0.96 21.25 -2.63
CA VAL A 216 -2.38 20.87 -2.82
C VAL A 216 -2.67 19.59 -2.06
N LEU A 217 -3.67 19.65 -1.18
CA LEU A 217 -4.23 18.46 -0.55
C LEU A 217 -4.93 17.62 -1.64
N ASP A 218 -4.37 16.46 -1.93
CA ASP A 218 -4.73 15.63 -3.08
C ASP A 218 -5.82 14.63 -2.73
N THR A 219 -5.53 13.76 -1.76
CA THR A 219 -6.46 12.73 -1.29
C THR A 219 -6.57 12.79 0.23
N VAL A 220 -7.77 12.62 0.75
CA VAL A 220 -8.03 12.44 2.19
C VAL A 220 -8.98 11.27 2.36
N PHE A 221 -8.61 10.32 3.22
CA PHE A 221 -9.42 9.16 3.49
C PHE A 221 -9.43 8.80 4.97
N VAL A 222 -10.60 8.43 5.48
CA VAL A 222 -10.80 7.89 6.82
C VAL A 222 -11.64 6.62 6.71
N ARG A 223 -11.15 5.51 7.28
CA ARG A 223 -11.83 4.22 7.32
C ARG A 223 -13.21 4.36 7.96
N ARG A 224 -14.22 3.66 7.43
CA ARG A 224 -15.64 3.84 7.72
C ARG A 224 -15.96 3.80 9.22
N HIS A 225 -15.44 2.82 9.95
CA HIS A 225 -15.64 2.67 11.39
C HIS A 225 -14.94 3.74 12.26
N TRP A 226 -14.03 4.54 11.70
CA TRP A 226 -13.35 5.66 12.40
C TRP A 226 -13.94 7.03 12.03
N ARG A 227 -14.91 7.09 11.10
CA ARG A 227 -15.57 8.34 10.71
C ARG A 227 -16.42 8.90 11.85
N ARG A 228 -16.71 10.21 11.78
CA ARG A 228 -17.43 11.00 12.80
C ARG A 228 -16.68 11.18 14.14
N ASN A 229 -15.37 10.94 14.16
CA ASN A 229 -14.48 11.22 15.30
C ASN A 229 -13.56 12.45 15.10
N GLY A 230 -13.86 13.30 14.11
CA GLY A 230 -13.08 14.52 13.83
C GLY A 230 -11.71 14.28 13.16
N LEU A 231 -11.36 13.05 12.77
CA LEU A 231 -10.04 12.71 12.20
C LEU A 231 -9.73 13.47 10.90
N ALA A 232 -10.70 13.60 9.99
CA ALA A 232 -10.52 14.36 8.76
C ALA A 232 -10.25 15.85 9.03
N MET A 233 -10.85 16.41 10.09
CA MET A 233 -10.59 17.79 10.50
C MET A 233 -9.16 17.93 11.04
N GLN A 234 -8.69 16.96 11.82
CA GLN A 234 -7.30 16.94 12.31
C GLN A 234 -6.29 16.86 11.15
N MET A 235 -6.55 16.01 10.14
CA MET A 235 -5.73 15.95 8.92
C MET A 235 -5.69 17.29 8.19
N LEU A 236 -6.85 17.95 8.03
CA LEU A 236 -6.93 19.25 7.36
C LEU A 236 -6.17 20.34 8.13
N GLN A 237 -6.31 20.37 9.46
CA GLN A 237 -5.58 21.30 10.31
C GLN A 237 -4.07 21.10 10.24
N ASP A 238 -3.63 19.85 10.23
CA ASP A 238 -2.21 19.49 10.11
C ASP A 238 -1.65 19.86 8.72
N PHE A 239 -2.40 19.63 7.65
CA PHE A 239 -2.04 20.10 6.30
C PHE A 239 -1.89 21.62 6.28
N CYS A 240 -2.88 22.36 6.77
CA CYS A 240 -2.82 23.83 6.84
C CYS A 240 -1.57 24.28 7.61
N LYS A 241 -1.31 23.75 8.81
CA LYS A 241 -0.12 24.10 9.60
C LYS A 241 1.19 23.81 8.87
N SER A 242 1.27 22.70 8.14
CA SER A 242 2.46 22.31 7.39
C SER A 242 2.71 23.25 6.21
N ALA A 243 1.67 23.58 5.44
CA ALA A 243 1.76 24.49 4.30
C ALA A 243 2.20 25.91 4.69
N HIS A 244 1.77 26.41 5.85
CA HIS A 244 2.17 27.73 6.34
C HIS A 244 3.66 27.79 6.71
N ARG A 245 4.26 26.69 7.19
CA ARG A 245 5.69 26.63 7.52
C ARG A 245 6.57 26.68 6.28
N GLU A 246 6.13 26.09 5.17
CA GLU A 246 6.84 26.13 3.89
C GLU A 246 6.77 27.50 3.21
N GLY A 247 5.72 28.29 3.49
CA GLY A 247 5.55 29.65 2.96
C GLY A 247 6.28 30.77 3.73
N ALA A 248 6.79 30.47 4.93
CA ALA A 248 7.46 31.46 5.80
C ALA A 248 8.99 31.55 5.58
N GLY A 249 9.53 30.84 4.59
CA GLY A 249 10.95 30.81 4.25
C GLY A 249 11.36 31.71 3.08
N TYR A 250 10.72 32.88 2.94
CA TYR A 250 11.08 33.91 1.97
C TYR A 250 11.72 35.12 2.65
#